data_AF-A0A6J7D1J7-F1
#
_entry.id   AF-A0A6J7D1J7-F1
#
_cell.length_a   1.000
_cell.length_b   1.000
_cell.length_c   1.000
_cell.angle_alpha   90.00
_cell.angle_beta   90.00
_cell.angle_gamma   90.00
#
_symmetry.space_group_name_H-M   'P 1'
#
loop_
_entity.id
_entity.type
_entity.pdbx_description
1 polymer ?
#
loop_
_entity_poly.entity_id
_entity_poly.type
_entity_poly.pdbx_seq_one_letter_code
_entity_poly.pdbx_strand_id
1 'polypeptide(L)'
;MAKKKYVREPMTSSAKGSSGGGAKSQPSPSSKATEQSKPGVESMWGSLFGGIKKIGGLEWLALAAVFVVFFTCFRWGLHLRAVDALAHTRLLAWFQQWQTDSDQLVLERLKQNHAGGIFSEALALGEKGSYGSQFGLASWLVALPATLFPSSVGIPLMFTLVAGFNAALVTVALRALARTLSFGGAVLAAIALLQPWPTAMAHSIYWFMGIKILPAVVLALLFAWGKDSLKQTYVAVSIFTALACLSGYEYITLVVALPLAVCTYYVVLRDYSWSDALRRLGVTLGASITGFASALVVHLAQLSAHLHGVSAGLHLLLERVAVRTGSGTVVLASGTPADVQKLVADALASNPKDVLGLYLSMPILGDPGDFGLLRLVNVATLILVVIVALVLGYRVIQRSELESRHQAAGIAWLVALLGPVGWILLARPHSYIHSFINFDLWYVSVIPLGLALLWMPIRDGSKSLKVQKIPLSICAVVVLSVLIFFVYSGLTRR
;
A
#
# COMPACT_ATOMS: atom_id res chain seq x y z
N MET A 1 -16.66 -26.48 -39.76
CA MET A 1 -16.84 -25.75 -41.04
C MET A 1 -18.32 -25.45 -41.25
N ALA A 2 -18.63 -24.24 -41.75
CA ALA A 2 -19.90 -23.75 -42.34
C ALA A 2 -21.18 -23.80 -41.47
N LYS A 3 -21.75 -22.68 -41.00
CA LYS A 3 -22.48 -21.55 -41.66
C LYS A 3 -23.81 -21.91 -42.36
N LYS A 4 -24.88 -21.38 -41.73
CA LYS A 4 -26.02 -20.59 -42.26
C LYS A 4 -26.83 -21.10 -43.47
N LYS A 5 -28.15 -21.08 -43.30
CA LYS A 5 -29.07 -20.30 -44.17
C LYS A 5 -30.44 -20.11 -43.50
N TYR A 6 -30.85 -18.85 -43.32
CA TYR A 6 -32.25 -18.47 -43.06
C TYR A 6 -32.84 -17.91 -44.34
N VAL A 7 -34.12 -18.24 -44.52
CA VAL A 7 -34.96 -18.17 -45.72
C VAL A 7 -35.46 -16.74 -45.96
N ARG A 8 -35.61 -16.39 -47.25
CA ARG A 8 -36.38 -15.23 -47.74
C ARG A 8 -37.76 -15.72 -48.16
N GLU A 9 -38.80 -14.93 -47.90
CA GLU A 9 -40.08 -14.99 -48.61
C GLU A 9 -40.41 -13.65 -49.30
N PRO A 10 -41.28 -13.66 -50.34
CA PRO A 10 -41.44 -12.55 -51.26
C PRO A 10 -42.85 -11.88 -51.27
N MET A 11 -42.85 -10.66 -51.82
CA MET A 11 -43.87 -9.96 -52.63
C MET A 11 -45.37 -9.95 -52.23
N THR A 12 -45.96 -8.75 -52.25
CA THR A 12 -47.11 -8.42 -53.13
C THR A 12 -47.18 -6.91 -53.44
N SER A 13 -47.82 -6.61 -54.57
CA SER A 13 -47.88 -5.35 -55.33
C SER A 13 -49.22 -4.59 -55.20
N SER A 14 -49.31 -3.45 -55.92
CA SER A 14 -50.51 -2.69 -56.38
C SER A 14 -50.99 -1.55 -55.47
N ALA A 15 -51.49 -0.37 -55.92
CA ALA A 15 -51.38 0.47 -57.12
C ALA A 15 -52.16 1.80 -56.86
N LYS A 16 -51.68 2.93 -57.41
CA LYS A 16 -52.33 4.19 -57.87
C LYS A 16 -53.34 5.00 -57.00
N GLY A 17 -53.13 6.34 -56.97
CA GLY A 17 -54.24 7.34 -56.98
C GLY A 17 -53.94 8.76 -56.43
N SER A 18 -53.86 9.76 -57.33
CA SER A 18 -54.23 11.21 -57.25
C SER A 18 -53.84 12.08 -56.02
N SER A 19 -52.99 13.11 -56.14
CA SER A 19 -53.22 14.51 -56.60
C SER A 19 -53.45 15.54 -55.47
N GLY A 20 -52.59 16.57 -55.44
CA GLY A 20 -52.94 17.92 -54.96
C GLY A 20 -52.69 18.26 -53.49
N GLY A 21 -51.93 19.33 -53.24
CA GLY A 21 -51.96 20.07 -51.97
C GLY A 21 -50.57 20.40 -51.41
N GLY A 22 -50.11 21.63 -51.63
CA GLY A 22 -48.88 22.13 -51.07
C GLY A 22 -48.92 22.25 -49.54
N ALA A 23 -47.79 21.94 -48.89
CA ALA A 23 -47.55 22.33 -47.51
C ALA A 23 -46.04 22.44 -47.25
N LYS A 24 -45.71 23.47 -46.46
CA LYS A 24 -44.39 23.98 -46.10
C LYS A 24 -43.47 22.89 -45.53
N SER A 25 -42.20 22.96 -45.92
CA SER A 25 -41.09 22.25 -45.31
C SER A 25 -40.91 22.67 -43.85
N GLN A 26 -41.14 21.72 -42.93
CA GLN A 26 -40.59 21.79 -41.57
C GLN A 26 -39.33 20.93 -41.51
N PRO A 27 -38.24 21.39 -40.85
CA PRO A 27 -37.05 20.58 -40.64
C PRO A 27 -37.32 19.47 -39.63
N SER A 28 -36.74 18.32 -39.91
CA SER A 28 -36.72 17.12 -39.08
C SER A 28 -36.17 17.42 -37.67
N PRO A 29 -36.76 16.84 -36.60
CA PRO A 29 -36.13 16.89 -35.29
C PRO A 29 -34.92 15.96 -35.31
N SER A 30 -33.73 16.57 -35.28
CA SER A 30 -32.47 15.90 -34.99
C SER A 30 -32.61 15.05 -33.74
N SER A 31 -32.17 13.79 -33.82
CA SER A 31 -31.99 12.88 -32.70
C SER A 31 -31.08 13.52 -31.65
N LYS A 32 -31.69 14.11 -30.61
CA LYS A 32 -30.99 14.35 -29.35
C LYS A 32 -30.66 12.98 -28.77
N ALA A 33 -29.43 12.53 -28.99
CA ALA A 33 -28.82 11.51 -28.19
C ALA A 33 -28.94 11.96 -26.72
N THR A 34 -29.76 11.24 -25.97
CA THR A 34 -29.81 11.30 -24.52
C THR A 34 -28.42 10.94 -24.00
N GLU A 35 -27.63 11.98 -23.75
CA GLU A 35 -26.46 11.92 -22.89
C GLU A 35 -26.98 11.60 -21.49
N GLN A 36 -27.13 10.31 -21.20
CA GLN A 36 -27.36 9.81 -19.85
C GLN A 36 -26.19 10.32 -19.01
N SER A 37 -26.47 11.35 -18.21
CA SER A 37 -25.58 11.86 -17.18
C SER A 37 -25.13 10.68 -16.31
N LYS A 38 -23.88 10.26 -16.48
CA LYS A 38 -23.25 9.27 -15.62
C LYS A 38 -23.38 9.77 -14.16
N PRO A 39 -23.76 8.92 -13.20
CA PRO A 39 -23.95 9.33 -11.82
C PRO A 39 -22.66 9.93 -11.26
N GLY A 40 -22.82 11.06 -10.56
CA GLY A 40 -21.78 12.03 -10.21
C GLY A 40 -20.69 11.48 -9.28
N VAL A 41 -19.58 11.03 -9.87
CA VAL A 41 -18.29 10.80 -9.18
C VAL A 41 -17.55 12.13 -8.91
N GLU A 42 -17.89 13.21 -9.64
CA GLU A 42 -17.26 14.53 -9.48
C GLU A 42 -17.52 15.19 -8.10
N SER A 43 -18.59 14.81 -7.40
CA SER A 43 -18.99 15.48 -6.15
C SER A 43 -18.14 15.09 -4.92
N MET A 44 -17.54 13.90 -4.90
CA MET A 44 -16.99 13.34 -3.65
C MET A 44 -15.58 13.83 -3.33
N TRP A 45 -14.71 13.98 -4.32
CA TRP A 45 -13.33 14.44 -4.11
C TRP A 45 -13.17 15.95 -4.28
N GLY A 46 -14.08 16.56 -5.05
CA GLY A 46 -14.45 17.96 -4.88
C GLY A 46 -14.82 18.29 -3.43
N SER A 47 -15.26 17.33 -2.59
CA SER A 47 -15.48 17.55 -1.15
C SER A 47 -14.27 17.23 -0.25
N LEU A 48 -13.36 16.32 -0.67
CA LEU A 48 -12.17 15.99 0.13
C LEU A 48 -11.11 17.09 0.10
N PHE A 49 -10.97 17.79 -1.04
CA PHE A 49 -10.02 18.90 -1.23
C PHE A 49 -10.66 20.20 -1.75
N GLY A 50 -11.65 20.15 -2.65
CA GLY A 50 -12.44 21.36 -2.99
C GLY A 50 -13.36 21.81 -1.84
N GLY A 51 -13.63 20.90 -0.90
CA GLY A 51 -14.36 21.11 0.34
C GLY A 51 -13.47 21.55 1.49
N ILE A 52 -12.19 21.91 1.30
CA ILE A 52 -11.43 22.58 2.37
C ILE A 52 -12.21 23.82 2.88
N LYS A 53 -12.99 24.47 2.01
CA LYS A 53 -13.92 25.57 2.38
C LYS A 53 -15.26 25.14 3.00
N LYS A 54 -15.61 23.84 3.01
CA LYS A 54 -16.90 23.28 3.49
C LYS A 54 -16.77 22.16 4.54
N ILE A 55 -15.56 21.82 4.99
CA ILE A 55 -15.38 20.94 6.14
C ILE A 55 -15.84 21.72 7.38
N GLY A 56 -16.92 21.24 8.02
CA GLY A 56 -17.39 21.83 9.27
C GLY A 56 -16.33 21.70 10.37
N GLY A 57 -16.30 22.65 11.31
CA GLY A 57 -15.28 22.68 12.37
C GLY A 57 -15.13 21.35 13.13
N LEU A 58 -16.23 20.61 13.34
CA LEU A 58 -16.22 19.30 14.00
C LEU A 58 -15.43 18.22 13.23
N GLU A 59 -15.51 18.21 11.89
CA GLU A 59 -14.76 17.24 11.08
C GLU A 59 -13.26 17.57 11.09
N TRP A 60 -12.88 18.85 11.09
CA TRP A 60 -11.48 19.26 11.27
C TRP A 60 -10.92 18.83 12.62
N LEU A 61 -11.70 19.01 13.70
CA LEU A 61 -11.31 18.55 15.03
C LEU A 61 -11.13 17.03 15.07
N ALA A 62 -12.01 16.27 14.43
CA ALA A 62 -11.88 14.82 14.36
C ALA A 62 -10.62 14.39 13.59
N LEU A 63 -10.33 15.01 12.45
CA LEU A 63 -9.11 14.71 11.68
C LEU A 63 -7.84 15.11 12.44
N ALA A 64 -7.85 16.25 13.12
CA ALA A 64 -6.76 16.67 13.99
C ALA A 64 -6.55 15.68 15.14
N ALA A 65 -7.62 15.19 15.77
CA ALA A 65 -7.53 14.18 16.82
C ALA A 65 -6.94 12.86 16.30
N VAL A 66 -7.41 12.36 15.15
CA VAL A 66 -6.84 11.16 14.51
C VAL A 66 -5.35 11.37 14.19
N PHE A 67 -4.99 12.52 13.63
CA PHE A 67 -3.60 12.86 13.36
C PHE A 67 -2.75 12.86 14.63
N VAL A 68 -3.20 13.51 15.71
CA VAL A 68 -2.48 13.56 16.99
C VAL A 68 -2.30 12.17 17.59
N VAL A 69 -3.31 11.31 17.52
CA VAL A 69 -3.21 9.91 17.97
C VAL A 69 -2.14 9.16 17.19
N PHE A 70 -2.20 9.17 15.85
CA PHE A 70 -1.20 8.48 15.03
C PHE A 70 0.19 9.07 15.18
N PHE A 71 0.32 10.40 15.20
CA PHE A 71 1.58 11.09 15.38
C PHE A 71 2.26 10.70 16.70
N THR A 72 1.51 10.75 17.81
CA THR A 72 2.06 10.40 19.12
C THR A 72 2.41 8.91 19.23
N CYS A 73 1.59 8.05 18.63
CA CYS A 73 1.85 6.61 18.53
C CYS A 73 3.11 6.31 17.70
N PHE A 74 3.22 6.86 16.50
CA PHE A 74 4.35 6.65 15.59
C PHE A 74 5.66 7.22 16.11
N ARG A 75 5.61 8.38 16.78
CA ARG A 75 6.82 9.05 17.26
C ARG A 75 7.36 8.49 18.57
N TRP A 76 6.47 8.08 19.49
CA TRP A 76 6.88 7.71 20.86
C TRP A 76 6.41 6.31 21.30
N GLY A 77 5.69 5.58 20.44
CA GLY A 77 5.12 4.29 20.79
C GLY A 77 4.14 4.38 21.95
N LEU A 78 3.39 5.49 22.08
CA LEU A 78 2.62 5.79 23.30
C LEU A 78 1.62 4.68 23.66
N HIS A 79 0.94 4.09 22.68
CA HIS A 79 0.04 2.96 22.92
C HIS A 79 0.80 1.69 23.32
N LEU A 80 2.00 1.42 22.79
CA LEU A 80 2.82 0.27 23.22
C LEU A 80 3.27 0.44 24.67
N ARG A 81 3.62 1.66 25.08
CA ARG A 81 3.90 1.97 26.50
C ARG A 81 2.69 1.72 27.37
N ALA A 82 1.50 2.10 26.91
CA ALA A 82 0.26 1.84 27.63
C ALA A 82 -0.01 0.33 27.73
N VAL A 83 0.19 -0.43 26.65
CA VAL A 83 0.04 -1.90 26.66
C VAL A 83 1.06 -2.55 27.58
N ASP A 84 2.34 -2.20 27.51
CA ASP A 84 3.37 -2.73 28.42
C ASP A 84 3.07 -2.40 29.89
N ALA A 85 2.61 -1.18 30.17
CA ALA A 85 2.23 -0.77 31.52
C ALA A 85 0.98 -1.50 32.06
N LEU A 86 0.08 -1.95 31.17
CA LEU A 86 -1.18 -2.60 31.55
C LEU A 86 -1.10 -4.14 31.54
N ALA A 87 -0.31 -4.72 30.64
CA ALA A 87 -0.26 -6.15 30.36
C ALA A 87 1.11 -6.79 30.69
N HIS A 88 2.07 -6.02 31.22
CA HIS A 88 3.42 -6.48 31.55
C HIS A 88 4.15 -7.18 30.39
N THR A 89 3.88 -6.72 29.16
CA THR A 89 4.52 -7.22 27.95
C THR A 89 5.92 -6.62 27.76
N ARG A 90 6.66 -7.09 26.74
CA ARG A 90 7.98 -6.56 26.33
C ARG A 90 7.93 -5.85 24.98
N LEU A 91 6.76 -5.33 24.59
CA LEU A 91 6.56 -4.75 23.26
C LEU A 91 7.36 -3.45 23.08
N LEU A 92 7.49 -2.64 24.13
CA LEU A 92 8.32 -1.43 24.11
C LEU A 92 9.79 -1.76 23.96
N ALA A 93 10.28 -2.79 24.65
CA ALA A 93 11.68 -3.21 24.54
C ALA A 93 12.01 -3.71 23.13
N TRP A 94 11.12 -4.53 22.55
CA TRP A 94 11.22 -4.95 21.14
C TRP A 94 11.19 -3.74 20.19
N PHE A 95 10.23 -2.83 20.38
CA PHE A 95 10.11 -1.61 19.60
C PHE A 95 11.37 -0.76 19.68
N GLN A 96 11.92 -0.51 20.88
CA GLN A 96 13.14 0.27 21.07
C GLN A 96 14.36 -0.39 20.44
N GLN A 97 14.51 -1.71 20.54
CA GLN A 97 15.59 -2.43 19.87
C GLN A 97 15.50 -2.25 18.35
N TRP A 98 14.31 -2.48 17.79
CA TRP A 98 14.05 -2.33 16.37
C TRP A 98 14.33 -0.90 15.88
N GLN A 99 13.89 0.11 16.64
CA GLN A 99 14.18 1.52 16.36
C GLN A 99 15.68 1.77 16.33
N THR A 100 16.39 1.33 17.37
CA THR A 100 17.82 1.57 17.55
C THR A 100 18.61 1.04 16.36
N ASP A 101 18.31 -0.18 15.90
CA ASP A 101 19.00 -0.79 14.77
C ASP A 101 18.81 0.03 13.48
N SER A 102 17.57 0.46 13.20
CA SER A 102 17.27 1.24 11.99
C SER A 102 17.78 2.69 12.05
N ASP A 103 17.69 3.31 13.23
CA ASP A 103 18.10 4.69 13.48
C ASP A 103 19.62 4.81 13.45
N GLN A 104 20.35 3.80 13.97
CA GLN A 104 21.80 3.77 13.92
C GLN A 104 22.32 3.81 12.48
N LEU A 105 21.73 3.04 11.56
CA LEU A 105 22.10 3.07 10.14
C LEU A 105 21.92 4.47 9.53
N VAL A 106 20.85 5.18 9.92
CA VAL A 106 20.59 6.55 9.45
C VAL A 106 21.58 7.54 10.07
N LEU A 107 21.90 7.40 11.36
CA LEU A 107 22.85 8.27 12.05
C LEU A 107 24.28 8.10 11.55
N GLU A 108 24.70 6.86 11.29
CA GLU A 108 25.98 6.57 10.64
C GLU A 108 26.03 7.21 9.26
N ARG A 109 24.95 7.10 8.49
CA ARG A 109 24.83 7.77 7.19
C ARG A 109 24.91 9.29 7.30
N LEU A 110 24.25 9.89 8.28
CA LEU A 110 24.28 11.33 8.49
C LEU A 110 25.70 11.82 8.80
N LYS A 111 26.43 11.09 9.66
CA LYS A 111 27.84 11.38 9.97
C LYS A 111 28.72 11.35 8.72
N GLN A 112 28.51 10.36 7.84
CA GLN A 112 29.23 10.27 6.55
C GLN A 112 28.91 11.46 5.64
N ASN A 113 27.63 11.79 5.50
CA ASN A 113 27.19 12.92 4.67
C ASN A 113 27.75 14.26 5.18
N HIS A 114 27.84 14.46 6.50
CA HIS A 114 28.50 15.64 7.08
C HIS A 114 30.00 15.68 6.79
N ALA A 115 30.67 14.52 6.80
CA ALA A 115 32.11 14.45 6.60
C ALA A 115 32.56 14.71 5.16
N GLY A 116 31.75 14.34 4.16
CA GLY A 116 32.16 14.44 2.76
C GLY A 116 31.16 15.10 1.79
N GLY A 117 29.97 15.49 2.25
CA GLY A 117 28.96 16.09 1.40
C GLY A 117 28.24 15.09 0.48
N ILE A 118 27.40 15.63 -0.40
CA ILE A 118 26.34 14.85 -1.09
C ILE A 118 26.82 13.89 -2.16
N PHE A 119 28.06 14.09 -2.60
CA PHE A 119 28.75 13.28 -3.60
C PHE A 119 30.03 12.66 -3.02
N SER A 120 30.20 12.62 -1.70
CA SER A 120 31.42 12.04 -1.14
C SER A 120 31.60 10.57 -1.46
N GLU A 121 32.86 10.16 -1.47
CA GLU A 121 33.29 8.76 -1.49
C GLU A 121 32.68 7.91 -0.36
N ALA A 122 32.08 8.52 0.67
CA ALA A 122 31.38 7.81 1.74
C ALA A 122 29.91 7.49 1.40
N LEU A 123 29.51 7.47 0.11
CA LEU A 123 28.12 7.31 -0.33
C LEU A 123 27.54 5.90 -0.22
N ALA A 124 28.13 5.09 0.62
CA ALA A 124 27.71 3.74 0.94
C ALA A 124 28.01 3.58 2.50
N LEU A 125 27.34 2.71 3.34
CA LEU A 125 27.74 1.76 4.54
C LEU A 125 28.28 0.22 4.40
N GLY A 126 29.50 -0.16 4.84
CA GLY A 126 30.27 -1.40 4.49
C GLY A 126 31.83 -1.32 4.43
N GLU A 127 32.43 -1.91 5.47
CA GLU A 127 33.84 -2.33 5.70
C GLU A 127 35.01 -1.32 5.70
N LYS A 128 34.88 -0.16 5.06
CA LYS A 128 35.27 1.11 5.73
C LYS A 128 34.03 1.90 6.12
N GLY A 129 32.91 1.21 6.20
CA GLY A 129 31.59 1.81 6.28
C GLY A 129 31.06 2.30 4.93
N SER A 130 31.21 1.59 3.77
CA SER A 130 30.34 1.66 2.53
C SER A 130 29.27 0.56 1.92
N TYR A 131 27.95 0.88 1.71
CA TYR A 131 26.52 0.30 1.60
C TYR A 131 25.98 0.89 0.31
N GLY A 132 26.52 0.40 -0.79
CA GLY A 132 26.06 0.75 -2.12
C GLY A 132 24.73 0.07 -2.46
N SER A 133 23.87 -0.16 -1.46
CA SER A 133 22.60 -0.85 -1.63
C SER A 133 21.46 0.11 -1.98
N GLN A 134 21.62 1.41 -1.70
CA GLN A 134 20.60 2.42 -1.98
C GLN A 134 21.23 3.80 -2.19
N PHE A 135 20.54 4.63 -2.96
CA PHE A 135 20.91 6.03 -3.19
C PHE A 135 20.75 6.89 -1.92
N GLY A 136 19.65 6.71 -1.19
CA GLY A 136 19.41 7.33 0.13
C GLY A 136 18.76 8.72 0.09
N LEU A 137 17.94 9.03 -0.92
CA LEU A 137 17.30 10.34 -1.11
C LEU A 137 16.45 10.78 0.09
N ALA A 138 15.73 9.85 0.72
CA ALA A 138 14.97 10.10 1.94
C ALA A 138 15.81 10.77 3.02
N SER A 139 16.95 10.14 3.35
CA SER A 139 17.89 10.65 4.35
C SER A 139 18.37 12.04 3.99
N TRP A 140 18.59 12.34 2.71
CA TRP A 140 18.96 13.69 2.25
C TRP A 140 17.89 14.74 2.55
N LEU A 141 16.65 14.46 2.15
CA LEU A 141 15.56 15.42 2.30
C LEU A 141 15.26 15.72 3.77
N VAL A 142 15.32 14.69 4.61
CA VAL A 142 14.97 14.82 6.03
C VAL A 142 16.16 15.13 6.94
N ALA A 143 17.41 15.04 6.45
CA ALA A 143 18.60 15.40 7.22
C ALA A 143 18.81 16.91 7.38
N LEU A 144 18.12 17.77 6.61
CA LEU A 144 18.30 19.22 6.70
C LEU A 144 18.17 19.79 8.14
N PRO A 145 17.20 19.40 8.97
CA PRO A 145 17.17 19.84 10.37
C PRO A 145 18.39 19.35 11.17
N ALA A 146 18.90 18.15 10.87
CA ALA A 146 20.07 17.58 11.55
C ALA A 146 21.38 18.26 11.14
N THR A 147 21.42 18.94 9.99
CA THR A 147 22.56 19.77 9.55
C THR A 147 22.44 21.21 10.05
N LEU A 148 21.21 21.75 10.17
CA LEU A 148 20.96 23.15 10.50
C LEU A 148 20.89 23.44 12.02
N PHE A 149 20.60 22.44 12.85
CA PHE A 149 20.45 22.59 14.30
C PHE A 149 21.45 21.71 15.07
N PRO A 150 21.77 22.03 16.34
CA PRO A 150 22.55 21.15 17.20
C PRO A 150 21.95 19.73 17.24
N SER A 151 22.79 18.70 17.32
CA SER A 151 22.36 17.30 17.24
C SER A 151 21.28 16.92 18.27
N SER A 152 21.26 17.57 19.44
CA SER A 152 20.23 17.41 20.48
C SER A 152 18.83 17.85 20.04
N VAL A 153 18.72 18.67 19.00
CA VAL A 153 17.45 19.19 18.45
C VAL A 153 17.21 18.67 17.03
N GLY A 154 18.22 18.73 16.16
CA GLY A 154 18.09 18.41 14.75
C GLY A 154 17.73 16.95 14.47
N ILE A 155 18.38 16.01 15.16
CA ILE A 155 18.09 14.57 15.02
C ILE A 155 16.66 14.24 15.51
N PRO A 156 16.24 14.63 16.74
CA PRO A 156 14.86 14.42 17.17
C PRO A 156 13.82 15.06 16.25
N LEU A 157 14.09 16.25 15.72
CA LEU A 157 13.20 16.95 14.79
C LEU A 157 13.05 16.17 13.47
N MET A 158 14.14 15.66 12.92
CA MET A 158 14.13 14.82 11.72
C MET A 158 13.20 13.61 11.86
N PHE A 159 13.34 12.81 12.92
CA PHE A 159 12.44 11.68 13.20
C PHE A 159 10.98 12.12 13.42
N THR A 160 10.80 13.29 14.02
CA THR A 160 9.47 13.89 14.24
C THR A 160 8.79 14.27 12.92
N LEU A 161 9.52 14.79 11.95
CA LEU A 161 8.98 15.11 10.62
C LEU A 161 8.55 13.85 9.87
N VAL A 162 9.33 12.77 9.93
CA VAL A 162 8.96 11.48 9.31
C VAL A 162 7.71 10.89 9.96
N ALA A 163 7.65 10.87 11.29
CA ALA A 163 6.46 10.43 12.02
C ALA A 163 5.22 11.28 11.67
N GLY A 164 5.38 12.61 11.62
CA GLY A 164 4.31 13.54 11.26
C GLY A 164 3.82 13.33 9.83
N PHE A 165 4.73 13.13 8.87
CA PHE A 165 4.38 12.84 7.49
C PHE A 165 3.58 11.54 7.36
N ASN A 166 4.06 10.46 8.00
CA ASN A 166 3.35 9.17 8.00
C ASN A 166 1.98 9.27 8.69
N ALA A 167 1.88 9.98 9.82
CA ALA A 167 0.61 10.20 10.51
C ALA A 167 -0.39 11.01 9.66
N ALA A 168 0.08 12.02 8.91
CA ALA A 168 -0.75 12.78 8.00
C ALA A 168 -1.30 11.90 6.87
N LEU A 169 -0.45 11.07 6.24
CA LEU A 169 -0.86 10.15 5.19
C LEU A 169 -1.89 9.13 5.69
N VAL A 170 -1.65 8.53 6.87
CA VAL A 170 -2.61 7.60 7.49
C VAL A 170 -3.93 8.30 7.79
N THR A 171 -3.90 9.53 8.32
CA THR A 171 -5.13 10.31 8.60
C THR A 171 -5.95 10.54 7.33
N VAL A 172 -5.29 10.92 6.22
CA VAL A 172 -5.94 11.09 4.93
C VAL A 172 -6.49 9.76 4.40
N ALA A 173 -5.74 8.67 4.53
CA ALA A 173 -6.17 7.34 4.10
C ALA A 173 -7.39 6.85 4.89
N LEU A 174 -7.40 7.02 6.22
CA LEU A 174 -8.53 6.65 7.07
C LEU A 174 -9.78 7.47 6.76
N ARG A 175 -9.63 8.78 6.49
CA ARG A 175 -10.74 9.61 6.01
C ARG A 175 -11.28 9.10 4.66
N ALA A 176 -10.39 8.76 3.73
CA ALA A 176 -10.77 8.20 2.44
C ALA A 176 -11.52 6.86 2.60
N LEU A 177 -11.06 5.98 3.49
CA LEU A 177 -11.72 4.71 3.81
C LEU A 177 -13.09 4.93 4.47
N ALA A 178 -13.19 5.90 5.38
CA ALA A 178 -14.45 6.22 6.05
C ALA A 178 -15.54 6.65 5.05
N ARG A 179 -15.14 7.37 4.00
CA ARG A 179 -16.04 7.81 2.92
C ARG A 179 -16.27 6.77 1.82
N THR A 180 -15.26 5.95 1.53
CA THR A 180 -15.31 4.97 0.45
C THR A 180 -16.04 3.72 0.87
N LEU A 181 -15.71 3.20 2.05
CA LEU A 181 -16.25 1.95 2.58
C LEU A 181 -17.22 2.21 3.71
N SER A 182 -16.74 2.71 4.84
CA SER A 182 -17.56 3.01 6.03
C SER A 182 -16.68 3.51 7.18
N PHE A 183 -17.29 4.22 8.13
CA PHE A 183 -16.63 4.59 9.37
C PHE A 183 -16.08 3.38 10.14
N GLY A 184 -16.86 2.30 10.30
CA GLY A 184 -16.40 1.11 11.01
C GLY A 184 -15.24 0.40 10.29
N GLY A 185 -15.26 0.35 8.96
CA GLY A 185 -14.11 -0.14 8.18
C GLY A 185 -12.86 0.70 8.39
N ALA A 186 -12.99 2.03 8.47
CA ALA A 186 -11.87 2.91 8.79
C ALA A 186 -11.34 2.69 10.22
N VAL A 187 -12.22 2.44 11.21
CA VAL A 187 -11.79 2.09 12.57
C VAL A 187 -10.99 0.79 12.60
N LEU A 188 -11.44 -0.25 11.89
CA LEU A 188 -10.70 -1.51 11.81
C LEU A 188 -9.33 -1.35 11.12
N ALA A 189 -9.26 -0.55 10.05
CA ALA A 189 -7.99 -0.21 9.42
C ALA A 189 -7.06 0.58 10.36
N ALA A 190 -7.62 1.53 11.14
CA ALA A 190 -6.85 2.31 12.09
C ALA A 190 -6.22 1.43 13.18
N ILE A 191 -6.98 0.47 13.69
CA ILE A 191 -6.50 -0.52 14.65
C ILE A 191 -5.33 -1.35 14.10
N ALA A 192 -5.42 -1.78 12.83
CA ALA A 192 -4.34 -2.50 12.16
C ALA A 192 -3.07 -1.65 12.00
N LEU A 193 -3.22 -0.36 11.68
CA LEU A 193 -2.10 0.57 11.52
C LEU A 193 -1.47 1.02 12.83
N LEU A 194 -2.13 0.76 13.98
CA LEU A 194 -1.56 0.95 15.31
C LEU A 194 -0.93 -0.33 15.88
N GLN A 195 -0.73 -1.37 15.06
CA GLN A 195 0.00 -2.55 15.48
C GLN A 195 1.52 -2.25 15.63
N PRO A 196 2.27 -3.12 16.33
CA PRO A 196 3.69 -2.87 16.63
C PRO A 196 4.56 -2.61 15.39
N TRP A 197 4.38 -3.36 14.31
CA TRP A 197 5.17 -3.22 13.07
C TRP A 197 5.02 -1.84 12.41
N PRO A 198 3.82 -1.40 11.97
CA PRO A 198 3.66 -0.07 11.39
C PRO A 198 4.18 1.04 12.29
N THR A 199 3.93 0.91 13.61
CA THR A 199 4.38 1.89 14.59
C THR A 199 5.90 1.97 14.66
N ALA A 200 6.58 0.84 14.70
CA ALA A 200 8.05 0.75 14.67
C ALA A 200 8.62 1.45 13.43
N MET A 201 8.02 1.20 12.27
CA MET A 201 8.53 1.71 11.00
C MET A 201 8.21 3.19 10.75
N ALA A 202 7.23 3.74 11.46
CA ALA A 202 6.63 5.03 11.10
C ALA A 202 7.46 6.28 11.40
N HIS A 203 8.47 6.24 12.26
CA HIS A 203 9.42 7.37 12.40
C HIS A 203 10.77 7.07 11.74
N SER A 204 11.03 5.82 11.36
CA SER A 204 12.32 5.43 10.80
C SER A 204 12.51 5.96 9.39
N ILE A 205 13.59 6.72 9.19
CA ILE A 205 13.97 7.31 7.91
C ILE A 205 14.50 6.25 6.95
N TYR A 206 15.10 5.18 7.49
CA TYR A 206 15.52 4.04 6.70
C TYR A 206 14.34 3.43 5.93
N TRP A 207 13.20 3.30 6.61
CA TRP A 207 12.01 2.68 6.03
C TRP A 207 11.13 3.67 5.28
N PHE A 208 10.99 4.88 5.82
CA PHE A 208 10.18 6.00 5.34
C PHE A 208 8.90 5.58 4.61
N MET A 209 8.06 4.76 5.25
CA MET A 209 6.96 4.06 4.59
C MET A 209 5.99 4.95 3.81
N GLY A 210 5.77 6.18 4.27
CA GLY A 210 4.96 7.19 3.57
C GLY A 210 5.44 7.49 2.15
N ILE A 211 6.75 7.52 1.90
CA ILE A 211 7.27 7.79 0.56
C ILE A 211 7.00 6.61 -0.39
N LYS A 212 6.97 5.38 0.15
CA LYS A 212 6.71 4.16 -0.63
C LYS A 212 5.27 4.05 -1.12
N ILE A 213 4.32 4.61 -0.37
CA ILE A 213 2.90 4.65 -0.76
C ILE A 213 2.53 5.88 -1.59
N LEU A 214 3.43 6.87 -1.69
CA LEU A 214 3.17 8.15 -2.34
C LEU A 214 2.74 8.04 -3.81
N PRO A 215 3.28 7.12 -4.65
CA PRO A 215 2.81 6.96 -6.03
C PRO A 215 1.31 6.60 -6.08
N ALA A 216 0.84 5.78 -5.14
CA ALA A 216 -0.56 5.38 -5.06
C ALA A 216 -1.45 6.54 -4.56
N VAL A 217 -0.98 7.28 -3.56
CA VAL A 217 -1.68 8.48 -3.04
C VAL A 217 -1.86 9.52 -4.14
N VAL A 218 -0.78 9.84 -4.87
CA VAL A 218 -0.84 10.83 -5.95
C VAL A 218 -1.78 10.38 -7.07
N LEU A 219 -1.73 9.10 -7.45
CA LEU A 219 -2.67 8.57 -8.44
C LEU A 219 -4.12 8.67 -7.95
N ALA A 220 -4.38 8.34 -6.68
CA ALA A 220 -5.71 8.48 -6.10
C ALA A 220 -6.19 9.94 -6.14
N LEU A 221 -5.29 10.91 -5.89
CA LEU A 221 -5.57 12.35 -5.99
C LEU A 221 -5.86 12.80 -7.44
N LEU A 222 -5.14 12.26 -8.42
CA LEU A 222 -5.40 12.57 -9.84
C LEU A 222 -6.80 12.11 -10.26
N PHE A 223 -7.17 10.87 -9.94
CA PHE A 223 -8.51 10.36 -10.18
C PHE A 223 -9.57 11.17 -9.44
N ALA A 224 -9.33 11.45 -8.17
CA ALA A 224 -10.17 12.26 -7.31
C ALA A 224 -10.47 13.64 -7.93
N TRP A 225 -9.47 14.32 -8.49
CA TRP A 225 -9.65 15.63 -9.10
C TRP A 225 -10.09 15.61 -10.56
N GLY A 226 -10.39 14.44 -11.13
CA GLY A 226 -10.70 14.29 -12.56
C GLY A 226 -9.53 14.66 -13.46
N LYS A 227 -8.29 14.63 -12.93
CA LYS A 227 -7.03 14.93 -13.64
C LYS A 227 -6.26 13.65 -13.95
N ASP A 228 -6.97 12.56 -14.20
CA ASP A 228 -6.41 11.23 -14.45
C ASP A 228 -6.17 10.95 -15.95
N SER A 229 -5.80 11.96 -16.74
CA SER A 229 -5.39 11.70 -18.12
C SER A 229 -4.19 10.74 -18.13
N LEU A 230 -4.10 9.89 -19.15
CA LEU A 230 -3.04 8.87 -19.24
C LEU A 230 -1.63 9.49 -19.14
N LYS A 231 -1.43 10.67 -19.73
CA LYS A 231 -0.16 11.41 -19.65
C LYS A 231 0.13 11.86 -18.22
N GLN A 232 -0.85 12.44 -17.52
CA GLN A 232 -0.68 12.89 -16.13
C GLN A 232 -0.41 11.71 -15.20
N THR A 233 -1.17 10.62 -15.34
CA THR A 233 -0.93 9.36 -14.62
C THR A 233 0.49 8.86 -14.87
N TYR A 234 0.92 8.79 -16.13
CA TYR A 234 2.25 8.30 -16.47
C TYR A 234 3.36 9.12 -15.82
N VAL A 235 3.31 10.45 -15.99
CA VAL A 235 4.33 11.37 -15.46
C VAL A 235 4.36 11.32 -13.94
N ALA A 236 3.20 11.47 -13.29
CA ALA A 236 3.13 11.51 -11.83
C ALA A 236 3.58 10.19 -11.20
N VAL A 237 3.05 9.06 -11.64
CA VAL A 237 3.43 7.75 -11.10
C VAL A 237 4.91 7.47 -11.35
N SER A 238 5.46 7.81 -12.53
CA SER A 238 6.90 7.64 -12.80
C SER A 238 7.78 8.45 -11.84
N ILE A 239 7.46 9.74 -11.65
CA ILE A 239 8.23 10.62 -10.76
C ILE A 239 8.19 10.11 -9.33
N PHE A 240 6.99 9.85 -8.79
CA PHE A 240 6.87 9.45 -7.40
C PHE A 240 7.42 8.04 -7.14
N THR A 241 7.32 7.11 -8.12
CA THR A 241 7.97 5.80 -8.00
C THR A 241 9.50 5.94 -8.02
N ALA A 242 10.06 6.84 -8.83
CA ALA A 242 11.49 7.14 -8.80
C ALA A 242 11.92 7.70 -7.44
N LEU A 243 11.16 8.66 -6.88
CA LEU A 243 11.43 9.22 -5.55
C LEU A 243 11.40 8.16 -4.44
N ALA A 244 10.42 7.25 -4.51
CA ALA A 244 10.32 6.11 -3.59
C ALA A 244 11.53 5.18 -3.72
N CYS A 245 11.91 4.79 -4.94
CA CYS A 245 13.05 3.87 -5.17
C CYS A 245 14.42 4.51 -4.85
N LEU A 246 14.59 5.81 -5.09
CA LEU A 246 15.80 6.55 -4.70
C LEU A 246 15.95 6.67 -3.18
N SER A 247 14.85 6.50 -2.46
CA SER A 247 14.83 6.48 -0.99
C SER A 247 15.11 5.11 -0.39
N GLY A 248 15.13 4.05 -1.21
CA GLY A 248 15.34 2.67 -0.81
C GLY A 248 14.61 1.72 -1.76
N TYR A 249 15.15 0.52 -1.98
CA TYR A 249 14.53 -0.50 -2.85
C TYR A 249 13.70 -1.52 -2.06
N GLU A 250 13.70 -1.41 -0.75
CA GLU A 250 12.94 -2.23 0.17
C GLU A 250 11.44 -2.13 -0.17
N TYR A 251 10.80 -3.27 -0.39
CA TYR A 251 9.38 -3.38 -0.72
C TYR A 251 9.01 -2.76 -2.07
N ILE A 252 9.90 -2.79 -3.06
CA ILE A 252 9.61 -2.20 -4.37
C ILE A 252 8.36 -2.77 -5.05
N THR A 253 8.06 -4.05 -4.85
CA THR A 253 6.84 -4.67 -5.38
C THR A 253 5.57 -4.01 -4.82
N LEU A 254 5.63 -3.50 -3.59
CA LEU A 254 4.55 -2.71 -2.99
C LEU A 254 4.40 -1.34 -3.66
N VAL A 255 5.52 -0.65 -3.92
CA VAL A 255 5.55 0.65 -4.63
C VAL A 255 4.88 0.55 -6.00
N VAL A 256 4.98 -0.62 -6.67
CA VAL A 256 4.33 -0.89 -7.96
C VAL A 256 2.87 -1.37 -7.79
N ALA A 257 2.61 -2.27 -6.84
CA ALA A 257 1.29 -2.89 -6.68
C ALA A 257 0.22 -1.90 -6.19
N LEU A 258 0.57 -0.94 -5.33
CA LEU A 258 -0.42 -0.01 -4.76
C LEU A 258 -1.00 0.99 -5.78
N PRO A 259 -0.22 1.64 -6.66
CA PRO A 259 -0.77 2.42 -7.76
C PRO A 259 -1.67 1.58 -8.67
N LEU A 260 -1.29 0.33 -8.95
CA LEU A 260 -2.14 -0.58 -9.73
C LEU A 260 -3.46 -0.87 -9.01
N ALA A 261 -3.44 -1.14 -7.70
CA ALA A 261 -4.65 -1.33 -6.92
C ALA A 261 -5.55 -0.09 -6.96
N VAL A 262 -4.99 1.12 -6.81
CA VAL A 262 -5.74 2.38 -6.95
C VAL A 262 -6.34 2.53 -8.35
N CYS A 263 -5.56 2.25 -9.40
CA CYS A 263 -6.04 2.29 -10.78
C CYS A 263 -7.19 1.30 -10.98
N THR A 264 -7.04 0.06 -10.50
CA THR A 264 -8.08 -0.99 -10.54
C THR A 264 -9.35 -0.54 -9.83
N TYR A 265 -9.24 0.04 -8.64
CA TYR A 265 -10.40 0.57 -7.90
C TYR A 265 -11.21 1.54 -8.77
N TYR A 266 -10.56 2.54 -9.37
CA TYR A 266 -11.25 3.53 -10.20
C TYR A 266 -11.72 2.97 -11.54
N VAL A 267 -10.99 2.04 -12.13
CA VAL A 267 -11.38 1.35 -13.37
C VAL A 267 -12.70 0.61 -13.18
N VAL A 268 -12.82 -0.14 -12.08
CA VAL A 268 -14.04 -0.87 -11.73
C VAL A 268 -15.15 0.09 -11.33
N LEU A 269 -14.87 1.08 -10.48
CA LEU A 269 -15.88 2.00 -9.96
C LEU A 269 -16.53 2.85 -11.06
N ARG A 270 -15.75 3.30 -12.05
CA ARG A 270 -16.23 4.14 -13.16
C ARG A 270 -16.70 3.33 -14.36
N ASP A 271 -16.69 2.00 -14.26
CA ASP A 271 -17.14 1.07 -15.30
C ASP A 271 -16.51 1.37 -16.67
N TYR A 272 -15.18 1.49 -16.70
CA TYR A 272 -14.46 1.70 -17.96
C TYR A 272 -14.59 0.48 -18.87
N SER A 273 -14.61 0.71 -20.19
CA SER A 273 -14.53 -0.38 -21.16
C SER A 273 -13.25 -1.18 -20.99
N TRP A 274 -13.28 -2.46 -21.34
CA TRP A 274 -12.12 -3.36 -21.20
C TRP A 274 -10.84 -2.81 -21.85
N SER A 275 -10.95 -2.16 -23.02
CA SER A 275 -9.81 -1.56 -23.71
C SER A 275 -9.23 -0.37 -22.95
N ASP A 276 -10.06 0.53 -22.41
CA ASP A 276 -9.58 1.67 -21.64
C ASP A 276 -9.05 1.25 -20.25
N ALA A 277 -9.69 0.27 -19.63
CA ALA A 277 -9.23 -0.39 -18.41
C ALA A 277 -7.80 -0.94 -18.58
N LEU A 278 -7.57 -1.77 -19.61
CA LEU A 278 -6.25 -2.32 -19.90
C LEU A 278 -5.23 -1.23 -20.22
N ARG A 279 -5.62 -0.19 -20.96
CA ARG A 279 -4.74 0.93 -21.28
C ARG A 279 -4.30 1.68 -20.03
N ARG A 280 -5.21 1.96 -19.10
CA ARG A 280 -4.92 2.65 -17.83
C ARG A 280 -4.04 1.82 -16.91
N LEU A 281 -4.32 0.52 -16.79
CA LEU A 281 -3.49 -0.41 -16.02
C LEU A 281 -2.09 -0.53 -16.64
N GLY A 282 -2.00 -0.68 -17.96
CA GLY A 282 -0.73 -0.75 -18.69
C GLY A 282 0.10 0.53 -18.55
N VAL A 283 -0.54 1.71 -18.63
CA VAL A 283 0.13 3.00 -18.39
C VAL A 283 0.63 3.12 -16.96
N THR A 284 -0.16 2.69 -15.97
CA THR A 284 0.23 2.75 -14.55
C THR A 284 1.41 1.80 -14.25
N LEU A 285 1.38 0.59 -14.80
CA LEU A 285 2.49 -0.38 -14.70
C LEU A 285 3.73 0.15 -15.40
N GLY A 286 3.60 0.60 -16.65
CA GLY A 286 4.70 1.15 -17.43
C GLY A 286 5.36 2.34 -16.74
N ALA A 287 4.56 3.24 -16.16
CA ALA A 287 5.05 4.38 -15.39
C ALA A 287 5.86 3.94 -14.15
N SER A 288 5.37 2.94 -13.42
CA SER A 288 6.06 2.41 -12.25
C SER A 288 7.40 1.77 -12.63
N ILE A 289 7.44 1.01 -13.73
CA ILE A 289 8.69 0.43 -14.27
C ILE A 289 9.66 1.53 -14.71
N THR A 290 9.16 2.57 -15.40
CA THR A 290 9.99 3.71 -15.82
C THR A 290 10.58 4.44 -14.61
N GLY A 291 9.78 4.73 -13.58
CA GLY A 291 10.26 5.35 -12.36
C GLY A 291 11.36 4.54 -11.66
N PHE A 292 11.16 3.21 -11.55
CA PHE A 292 12.18 2.31 -11.02
C PHE A 292 13.47 2.32 -11.86
N ALA A 293 13.35 2.19 -13.18
CA ALA A 293 14.50 2.20 -14.09
C ALA A 293 15.27 3.52 -14.00
N SER A 294 14.57 4.66 -13.93
CA SER A 294 15.21 5.97 -13.71
C SER A 294 15.99 6.02 -12.39
N ALA A 295 15.43 5.48 -11.29
CA ALA A 295 16.13 5.41 -10.02
C ALA A 295 17.38 4.52 -10.09
N LEU A 296 17.31 3.39 -10.79
CA LEU A 296 18.48 2.52 -11.02
C LEU A 296 19.58 3.21 -11.82
N VAL A 297 19.25 3.97 -12.86
CA VAL A 297 20.23 4.70 -13.67
C VAL A 297 20.95 5.76 -12.81
N VAL A 298 20.20 6.51 -12.00
CA VAL A 298 20.77 7.50 -11.08
C VAL A 298 21.67 6.84 -10.04
N HIS A 299 21.24 5.72 -9.45
CA HIS A 299 22.04 4.99 -8.49
C HIS A 299 23.30 4.37 -9.13
N LEU A 300 23.21 3.83 -10.34
CA LEU A 300 24.37 3.33 -11.08
C LEU A 300 25.36 4.46 -11.38
N ALA A 301 24.89 5.64 -11.78
CA ALA A 301 25.75 6.81 -12.00
C ALA A 301 26.49 7.20 -10.71
N GLN A 302 25.79 7.19 -9.57
CA GLN A 302 26.39 7.43 -8.26
C GLN A 302 27.48 6.40 -7.92
N LEU A 303 27.18 5.11 -8.08
CA LEU A 303 28.15 4.03 -7.82
C LEU A 303 29.34 4.09 -8.78
N SER A 304 29.10 4.44 -10.05
CA SER A 304 30.15 4.55 -11.07
C SER A 304 31.10 5.70 -10.77
N ALA A 305 30.58 6.83 -10.30
CA ALA A 305 31.40 7.96 -9.86
C ALA A 305 32.23 7.59 -8.63
N HIS A 306 31.62 6.89 -7.66
CA HIS A 306 32.29 6.49 -6.43
C HIS A 306 33.38 5.43 -6.65
N LEU A 307 33.11 4.42 -7.46
CA LEU A 307 34.03 3.31 -7.72
C LEU A 307 34.96 3.57 -8.92
N HIS A 308 34.96 4.81 -9.43
CA HIS A 308 35.77 5.25 -10.57
C HIS A 308 35.61 4.36 -11.83
N GLY A 309 34.39 3.89 -12.11
CA GLY A 309 34.10 3.08 -13.29
C GLY A 309 32.70 2.48 -13.34
N VAL A 310 32.08 2.51 -14.52
CA VAL A 310 30.73 1.95 -14.75
C VAL A 310 30.68 0.45 -14.52
N SER A 311 31.74 -0.28 -14.92
CA SER A 311 31.83 -1.73 -14.73
C SER A 311 31.81 -2.11 -13.24
N ALA A 312 32.57 -1.38 -12.40
CA ALA A 312 32.60 -1.61 -10.96
C ALA A 312 31.25 -1.28 -10.30
N GLY A 313 30.62 -0.16 -10.69
CA GLY A 313 29.28 0.20 -10.24
C GLY A 313 28.23 -0.85 -10.60
N LEU A 314 28.26 -1.36 -11.83
CA LEU A 314 27.35 -2.41 -12.29
C LEU A 314 27.59 -3.73 -11.56
N HIS A 315 28.85 -4.12 -11.37
CA HIS A 315 29.20 -5.32 -10.61
C HIS A 315 28.62 -5.28 -9.19
N LEU A 316 28.84 -4.18 -8.46
CA LEU A 316 28.29 -4.01 -7.11
C LEU A 316 26.76 -4.04 -7.12
N LEU A 317 26.11 -3.36 -8.08
CA LEU A 317 24.66 -3.37 -8.19
C LEU A 317 24.10 -4.79 -8.40
N LEU A 318 24.71 -5.56 -9.31
CA LEU A 318 24.30 -6.94 -9.61
C LEU A 318 24.54 -7.87 -8.43
N GLU A 319 25.65 -7.73 -7.72
CA GLU A 319 25.93 -8.45 -6.47
C GLU A 319 24.84 -8.18 -5.42
N ARG A 320 24.46 -6.91 -5.24
CA ARG A 320 23.40 -6.52 -4.30
C ARG A 320 22.01 -7.04 -4.69
N VAL A 321 21.74 -7.18 -5.99
CA VAL A 321 20.53 -7.86 -6.48
C VAL A 321 20.62 -9.35 -6.15
N ALA A 322 21.74 -10.01 -6.48
CA ALA A 322 21.96 -11.43 -6.25
C ALA A 322 21.77 -11.84 -4.78
N VAL A 323 22.32 -11.07 -3.84
CA VAL A 323 22.18 -11.32 -2.40
C VAL A 323 20.71 -11.24 -1.95
N ARG A 324 19.92 -10.32 -2.53
CA ARG A 324 18.52 -10.11 -2.12
C ARG A 324 17.55 -11.12 -2.73
N THR A 325 17.76 -11.46 -3.99
CA THR A 325 16.84 -12.32 -4.78
C THR A 325 17.29 -13.78 -4.82
N GLY A 326 18.55 -14.05 -4.50
CA GLY A 326 19.18 -15.35 -4.74
C GLY A 326 19.54 -15.58 -6.20
N SER A 327 19.50 -14.55 -7.04
CA SER A 327 19.89 -14.68 -8.46
C SER A 327 21.40 -14.57 -8.61
N GLY A 328 22.10 -15.70 -8.67
CA GLY A 328 23.54 -15.76 -8.95
C GLY A 328 24.39 -16.17 -7.75
N THR A 329 25.70 -15.96 -7.86
CA THR A 329 26.67 -16.36 -6.84
C THR A 329 26.82 -15.26 -5.79
N VAL A 330 26.56 -15.61 -4.53
CA VAL A 330 26.84 -14.74 -3.39
C VAL A 330 28.24 -15.04 -2.87
N VAL A 331 29.11 -14.03 -2.87
CA VAL A 331 30.45 -14.12 -2.28
C VAL A 331 30.41 -13.42 -0.92
N LEU A 332 30.68 -14.16 0.14
CA LEU A 332 30.80 -13.59 1.48
C LEU A 332 32.24 -13.14 1.73
N ALA A 333 32.41 -12.07 2.51
CA ALA A 333 33.73 -11.54 2.86
C ALA A 333 34.57 -12.58 3.62
N SER A 334 35.88 -12.56 3.40
CA SER A 334 36.81 -13.43 4.13
C SER A 334 36.76 -13.12 5.63
N GLY A 335 36.50 -14.14 6.45
CA GLY A 335 36.33 -14.00 7.90
C GLY A 335 34.89 -13.83 8.38
N THR A 336 33.89 -13.92 7.48
CA THR A 336 32.47 -13.98 7.89
C THR A 336 32.25 -15.13 8.90
N PRO A 337 31.59 -14.89 10.05
CA PRO A 337 31.29 -15.94 11.03
C PRO A 337 30.55 -17.15 10.42
N ALA A 338 30.87 -18.36 10.88
CA ALA A 338 30.35 -19.61 10.29
C ALA A 338 28.82 -19.74 10.39
N ASP A 339 28.22 -19.21 11.45
CA ASP A 339 26.78 -19.13 11.65
C ASP A 339 26.11 -18.20 10.62
N VAL A 340 26.72 -17.06 10.31
CA VAL A 340 26.25 -16.13 9.27
C VAL A 340 26.38 -16.76 7.88
N GLN A 341 27.49 -17.45 7.59
CA GLN A 341 27.64 -18.19 6.33
C GLN A 341 26.56 -19.25 6.16
N LYS A 342 26.28 -20.01 7.22
CA LYS A 342 25.21 -21.01 7.23
C LYS A 342 23.84 -20.37 7.02
N LEU A 343 23.54 -19.25 7.70
CA LEU A 343 22.27 -18.53 7.55
C LEU A 343 22.05 -18.08 6.10
N VAL A 344 23.07 -17.53 5.45
CA VAL A 344 23.00 -17.10 4.04
C VAL A 344 22.82 -18.30 3.12
N ALA A 345 23.54 -19.40 3.34
CA ALA A 345 23.38 -20.62 2.57
C ALA A 345 21.96 -21.19 2.69
N ASP A 346 21.42 -21.27 3.92
CA ASP A 346 20.05 -21.73 4.20
C ASP A 346 19.02 -20.80 3.52
N ALA A 347 19.24 -19.48 3.55
CA ALA A 347 18.38 -18.50 2.88
C ALA A 347 18.37 -18.67 1.35
N LEU A 348 19.53 -18.92 0.74
CA LEU A 348 19.66 -19.18 -0.70
C LEU A 348 19.05 -20.53 -1.11
N ALA A 349 19.10 -21.53 -0.24
CA ALA A 349 18.50 -22.85 -0.46
C ALA A 349 16.99 -22.92 -0.14
N SER A 350 16.45 -21.90 0.54
CA SER A 350 15.06 -21.91 1.03
C SER A 350 14.01 -22.14 -0.07
N ASN A 351 12.93 -22.87 0.26
CA ASN A 351 11.82 -23.09 -0.66
C ASN A 351 10.85 -21.89 -0.62
N PRO A 352 10.43 -21.31 -1.78
CA PRO A 352 9.45 -20.22 -1.80
C PRO A 352 8.15 -20.52 -1.05
N LYS A 353 7.68 -21.78 -1.06
CA LYS A 353 6.47 -22.20 -0.35
C LYS A 353 6.64 -22.08 1.17
N ASP A 354 7.79 -22.47 1.70
CA ASP A 354 8.04 -22.48 3.14
C ASP A 354 8.18 -21.05 3.66
N VAL A 355 8.88 -20.20 2.91
CA VAL A 355 8.97 -18.77 3.22
C VAL A 355 7.57 -18.15 3.14
N LEU A 356 6.81 -18.32 2.06
CA LEU A 356 5.45 -17.79 1.98
C LEU A 356 4.55 -18.33 3.11
N GLY A 357 4.66 -19.61 3.46
CA GLY A 357 3.95 -20.24 4.56
C GLY A 357 4.22 -19.57 5.91
N LEU A 358 5.49 -19.26 6.20
CA LEU A 358 5.88 -18.50 7.39
C LEU A 358 5.14 -17.15 7.46
N TYR A 359 5.15 -16.38 6.36
CA TYR A 359 4.48 -15.07 6.30
C TYR A 359 2.96 -15.15 6.34
N LEU A 360 2.36 -16.20 5.77
CA LEU A 360 0.93 -16.43 5.82
C LEU A 360 0.45 -16.89 7.21
N SER A 361 1.31 -17.56 7.97
CA SER A 361 1.02 -18.01 9.34
C SER A 361 1.09 -16.91 10.40
N MET A 362 1.58 -15.72 10.01
CA MET A 362 1.72 -14.58 10.91
C MET A 362 0.36 -14.13 11.48
N PRO A 363 0.21 -13.99 12.82
CA PRO A 363 -0.95 -13.36 13.42
C PRO A 363 -1.18 -11.92 12.92
N ILE A 364 -2.44 -11.55 12.63
CA ILE A 364 -2.78 -10.19 12.14
C ILE A 364 -2.90 -9.15 13.26
N LEU A 365 -2.89 -9.62 14.51
CA LEU A 365 -2.79 -8.82 15.73
C LEU A 365 -1.48 -9.24 16.37
N GLY A 366 -0.64 -8.28 16.75
CA GLY A 366 0.71 -8.54 17.21
C GLY A 366 0.78 -9.59 18.32
N ASP A 367 1.91 -10.29 18.43
CA ASP A 367 2.10 -11.48 19.27
C ASP A 367 1.55 -11.25 20.70
N PRO A 368 0.32 -11.70 21.00
CA PRO A 368 -0.43 -11.22 22.15
C PRO A 368 -0.08 -12.01 23.42
N GLY A 369 1.17 -12.47 23.52
CA GLY A 369 1.52 -13.60 24.39
C GLY A 369 0.85 -14.90 23.92
N ASP A 370 0.98 -15.97 24.72
CA ASP A 370 0.51 -17.33 24.45
C ASP A 370 -1.03 -17.50 24.37
N PHE A 371 -1.78 -16.52 23.83
CA PHE A 371 -3.21 -16.67 23.55
C PHE A 371 -3.44 -17.49 22.28
N GLY A 372 -3.63 -18.80 22.46
CA GLY A 372 -3.86 -19.76 21.38
C GLY A 372 -4.99 -19.38 20.40
N LEU A 373 -6.06 -18.71 20.87
CA LEU A 373 -7.18 -18.31 20.01
C LEU A 373 -6.82 -17.17 19.04
N LEU A 374 -5.98 -16.22 19.46
CA LEU A 374 -5.54 -15.10 18.62
C LEU A 374 -4.54 -15.56 17.55
N ARG A 375 -3.78 -16.64 17.83
CA ARG A 375 -2.90 -17.30 16.84
C ARG A 375 -3.68 -17.93 15.67
N LEU A 376 -4.96 -18.27 15.87
CA LEU A 376 -5.80 -18.80 14.79
C LEU A 376 -6.17 -17.71 13.77
N VAL A 377 -6.06 -16.43 14.12
CA VAL A 377 -6.35 -15.30 13.22
C VAL A 377 -5.05 -14.77 12.61
N ASN A 378 -4.60 -15.44 11.56
CA ASN A 378 -3.40 -15.11 10.80
C ASN A 378 -3.71 -14.53 9.41
N VAL A 379 -2.68 -14.07 8.70
CA VAL A 379 -2.81 -13.48 7.37
C VAL A 379 -3.53 -14.42 6.39
N ALA A 380 -3.24 -15.72 6.40
CA ALA A 380 -3.92 -16.69 5.55
C ALA A 380 -5.44 -16.72 5.81
N THR A 381 -5.84 -16.77 7.08
CA THR A 381 -7.25 -16.76 7.46
C THR A 381 -7.93 -15.46 7.07
N LEU A 382 -7.28 -14.31 7.27
CA LEU A 382 -7.81 -13.01 6.83
C LEU A 382 -8.06 -13.02 5.31
N ILE A 383 -7.07 -13.47 4.53
CA ILE A 383 -7.18 -13.50 3.07
C ILE A 383 -8.36 -14.38 2.64
N LEU A 384 -8.46 -15.58 3.20
CA LEU A 384 -9.54 -16.50 2.89
C LEU A 384 -10.91 -15.91 3.23
N VAL A 385 -11.05 -15.31 4.42
CA VAL A 385 -12.32 -14.73 4.89
C VAL A 385 -12.74 -13.55 4.02
N VAL A 386 -11.81 -12.67 3.63
CA VAL A 386 -12.10 -11.56 2.72
C VAL A 386 -12.53 -12.09 1.35
N ILE A 387 -11.84 -13.08 0.78
CA ILE A 387 -12.24 -13.69 -0.50
C ILE A 387 -13.64 -14.28 -0.42
N VAL A 388 -13.94 -15.06 0.63
CA VAL A 388 -15.27 -15.64 0.84
C VAL A 388 -16.32 -14.54 0.98
N ALA A 389 -16.05 -13.48 1.74
CA ALA A 389 -16.95 -12.35 1.91
C ALA A 389 -17.22 -11.63 0.57
N LEU A 390 -16.21 -11.44 -0.27
CA LEU A 390 -16.36 -10.83 -1.59
C LEU A 390 -17.19 -11.70 -2.54
N VAL A 391 -16.95 -13.01 -2.58
CA VAL A 391 -17.68 -13.96 -3.43
C VAL A 391 -19.14 -14.09 -3.02
N LEU A 392 -19.41 -14.18 -1.70
CA LEU A 392 -20.78 -14.27 -1.18
C LEU A 392 -21.52 -12.95 -1.30
N GLY A 393 -20.84 -11.82 -1.02
CA GLY A 393 -21.39 -10.48 -1.20
C GLY A 393 -21.82 -10.23 -2.65
N TYR A 394 -21.04 -10.70 -3.63
CA TYR A 394 -21.39 -10.57 -5.05
C TYR A 394 -22.75 -11.21 -5.42
N ARG A 395 -23.18 -12.26 -4.72
CA ARG A 395 -24.41 -13.02 -5.08
C ARG A 395 -25.70 -12.43 -4.50
N VAL A 396 -25.62 -11.58 -3.48
CA VAL A 396 -26.79 -11.18 -2.67
C VAL A 396 -27.26 -9.76 -2.97
N ILE A 397 -26.45 -8.97 -3.66
CA ILE A 397 -26.60 -7.52 -3.63
C ILE A 397 -27.40 -6.96 -4.83
N GLN A 398 -28.49 -6.25 -4.52
CA GLN A 398 -29.12 -5.27 -5.41
C GLN A 398 -28.36 -3.94 -5.32
N ARG A 399 -27.85 -3.44 -6.46
CA ARG A 399 -26.79 -2.42 -6.54
C ARG A 399 -27.13 -1.05 -5.93
N SER A 400 -26.77 -0.83 -4.67
CA SER A 400 -26.53 0.51 -4.11
C SER A 400 -25.11 1.01 -4.46
N GLU A 401 -24.90 2.33 -4.43
CA GLU A 401 -23.60 2.94 -4.72
C GLU A 401 -22.48 2.46 -3.76
N LEU A 402 -22.82 2.28 -2.48
CA LEU A 402 -21.88 1.83 -1.45
C LEU A 402 -21.34 0.43 -1.75
N GLU A 403 -22.18 -0.45 -2.29
CA GLU A 403 -21.80 -1.82 -2.60
C GLU A 403 -20.90 -1.90 -3.83
N SER A 404 -21.13 -1.05 -4.84
CA SER A 404 -20.23 -0.92 -5.98
C SER A 404 -18.82 -0.47 -5.55
N ARG A 405 -18.73 0.48 -4.62
CA ARG A 405 -17.45 0.92 -4.03
C ARG A 405 -16.75 -0.21 -3.28
N HIS A 406 -17.49 -1.00 -2.53
CA HIS A 406 -16.94 -2.14 -1.81
C HIS A 406 -16.42 -3.22 -2.73
N GLN A 407 -17.16 -3.55 -3.79
CA GLN A 407 -16.71 -4.51 -4.79
C GLN A 407 -15.44 -4.03 -5.49
N ALA A 408 -15.42 -2.76 -5.91
CA ALA A 408 -14.23 -2.15 -6.50
C ALA A 408 -13.02 -2.20 -5.55
N ALA A 409 -13.23 -1.92 -4.26
CA ALA A 409 -12.19 -1.98 -3.25
C ALA A 409 -11.72 -3.42 -2.99
N GLY A 410 -12.62 -4.41 -3.03
CA GLY A 410 -12.27 -5.83 -2.92
C GLY A 410 -11.39 -6.32 -4.07
N ILE A 411 -11.71 -5.93 -5.31
CA ILE A 411 -10.89 -6.27 -6.48
C ILE A 411 -9.54 -5.55 -6.41
N ALA A 412 -9.52 -4.27 -6.01
CA ALA A 412 -8.28 -3.53 -5.79
C ALA A 412 -7.41 -4.15 -4.69
N TRP A 413 -8.02 -4.65 -3.62
CA TRP A 413 -7.32 -5.35 -2.54
C TRP A 413 -6.63 -6.64 -3.02
N LEU A 414 -7.26 -7.39 -3.93
CA LEU A 414 -6.61 -8.54 -4.58
C LEU A 414 -5.36 -8.15 -5.37
N VAL A 415 -5.38 -6.99 -6.03
CA VAL A 415 -4.20 -6.45 -6.72
C VAL A 415 -3.13 -6.00 -5.71
N ALA A 416 -3.53 -5.43 -4.57
CA ALA A 416 -2.61 -5.01 -3.51
C ALA A 416 -1.85 -6.20 -2.88
N LEU A 417 -2.41 -7.42 -2.88
CA LEU A 417 -1.72 -8.65 -2.44
C LEU A 417 -0.43 -8.93 -3.23
N LEU A 418 -0.36 -8.48 -4.50
CA LEU A 418 0.83 -8.66 -5.34
C LEU A 418 2.07 -7.97 -4.77
N GLY A 419 1.90 -6.92 -3.96
CA GLY A 419 3.01 -6.23 -3.30
C GLY A 419 3.75 -7.14 -2.32
N PRO A 420 3.10 -7.55 -1.21
CA PRO A 420 3.71 -8.45 -0.22
C PRO A 420 4.11 -9.79 -0.79
N VAL A 421 3.22 -10.45 -1.54
CA VAL A 421 3.51 -11.78 -2.13
C VAL A 421 4.66 -11.69 -3.12
N GLY A 422 4.68 -10.65 -3.96
CA GLY A 422 5.77 -10.41 -4.90
C GLY A 422 7.12 -10.23 -4.20
N TRP A 423 7.17 -9.48 -3.09
CA TRP A 423 8.42 -9.31 -2.34
C TRP A 423 8.88 -10.63 -1.71
N ILE A 424 7.98 -11.33 -1.03
CA ILE A 424 8.28 -12.58 -0.32
C ILE A 424 8.84 -13.64 -1.29
N LEU A 425 8.29 -13.69 -2.52
CA LEU A 425 8.72 -14.65 -3.54
C LEU A 425 9.98 -14.20 -4.29
N LEU A 426 10.07 -12.94 -4.72
CA LEU A 426 11.20 -12.44 -5.51
C LEU A 426 12.44 -12.15 -4.67
N ALA A 427 12.25 -11.65 -3.45
CA ALA A 427 13.31 -11.38 -2.48
C ALA A 427 13.30 -12.48 -1.38
N ARG A 428 13.17 -13.74 -1.79
CA ARG A 428 13.00 -14.88 -0.87
C ARG A 428 14.16 -15.02 0.12
N PRO A 429 15.45 -15.04 -0.27
CA PRO A 429 16.55 -15.13 0.70
C PRO A 429 16.52 -13.97 1.70
N HIS A 430 16.26 -12.76 1.22
CA HIS A 430 16.11 -11.59 2.09
C HIS A 430 14.92 -11.74 3.05
N SER A 431 13.79 -12.28 2.60
CA SER A 431 12.62 -12.55 3.43
C SER A 431 12.82 -13.70 4.42
N TYR A 432 13.68 -14.66 4.10
CA TYR A 432 14.09 -15.71 5.02
C TYR A 432 14.89 -15.13 6.20
N ILE A 433 15.87 -14.27 5.90
CA ILE A 433 16.74 -13.64 6.90
C ILE A 433 15.99 -12.62 7.77
N HIS A 434 15.12 -11.81 7.15
CA HIS A 434 14.46 -10.68 7.81
C HIS A 434 12.98 -10.94 8.13
N SER A 435 12.67 -12.14 8.62
CA SER A 435 11.30 -12.53 9.02
C SER A 435 10.70 -11.59 10.06
N PHE A 436 11.50 -11.07 10.99
CA PHE A 436 11.04 -10.14 12.01
C PHE A 436 10.64 -8.74 11.49
N ILE A 437 11.11 -8.34 10.31
CA ILE A 437 10.87 -7.00 9.74
C ILE A 437 9.83 -7.07 8.62
N ASN A 438 10.01 -8.00 7.68
CA ASN A 438 9.24 -8.03 6.44
C ASN A 438 7.77 -8.40 6.64
N PHE A 439 7.38 -8.80 7.85
CA PHE A 439 5.97 -8.90 8.25
C PHE A 439 5.20 -7.59 8.06
N ASP A 440 5.87 -6.43 8.15
CA ASP A 440 5.27 -5.12 7.92
C ASP A 440 4.62 -4.99 6.53
N LEU A 441 5.12 -5.70 5.52
CA LEU A 441 4.53 -5.73 4.18
C LEU A 441 3.02 -5.96 4.18
N TRP A 442 2.54 -6.85 5.05
CA TRP A 442 1.12 -7.12 5.18
C TRP A 442 0.35 -5.94 5.78
N TYR A 443 0.95 -5.20 6.71
CA TYR A 443 0.32 -4.08 7.39
C TYR A 443 0.27 -2.80 6.57
N VAL A 444 1.06 -2.66 5.50
CA VAL A 444 0.96 -1.45 4.67
C VAL A 444 -0.32 -1.40 3.86
N SER A 445 -0.85 -2.56 3.45
CA SER A 445 -1.98 -2.61 2.52
C SER A 445 -2.97 -3.74 2.79
N VAL A 446 -2.50 -4.96 3.01
CA VAL A 446 -3.36 -6.15 3.02
C VAL A 446 -4.20 -6.24 4.30
N ILE A 447 -3.58 -6.11 5.47
CA ILE A 447 -4.28 -6.24 6.76
C ILE A 447 -5.27 -5.08 6.97
N PRO A 448 -4.87 -3.80 6.86
CA PRO A 448 -5.81 -2.70 7.13
C PRO A 448 -7.00 -2.68 6.16
N LEU A 449 -6.75 -2.87 4.86
CA LEU A 449 -7.83 -2.88 3.86
C LEU A 449 -8.67 -4.16 3.96
N GLY A 450 -8.05 -5.31 4.22
CA GLY A 450 -8.77 -6.57 4.41
C GLY A 450 -9.75 -6.48 5.57
N LEU A 451 -9.29 -5.98 6.73
CA LEU A 451 -10.16 -5.76 7.88
C LEU A 451 -11.25 -4.71 7.59
N ALA A 452 -10.93 -3.63 6.87
CA ALA A 452 -11.92 -2.64 6.46
C ALA A 452 -13.04 -3.24 5.57
N LEU A 453 -12.68 -4.17 4.68
CA LEU A 453 -13.62 -4.88 3.83
C LEU A 453 -14.51 -5.87 4.61
N LEU A 454 -14.09 -6.35 5.79
CA LEU A 454 -14.95 -7.21 6.59
C LEU A 454 -16.10 -6.45 7.28
N TRP A 455 -16.03 -5.12 7.38
CA TRP A 455 -17.05 -4.34 8.07
C TRP A 455 -18.44 -4.41 7.42
N MET A 456 -18.54 -4.32 6.09
CA MET A 456 -19.86 -4.30 5.45
C MET A 456 -20.60 -5.64 5.59
N PRO A 457 -19.96 -6.81 5.33
CA PRO A 457 -20.57 -8.10 5.65
C PRO A 457 -21.03 -8.18 7.11
N ILE A 458 -20.29 -7.63 8.07
CA ILE A 458 -20.68 -7.63 9.49
C ILE A 458 -21.92 -6.73 9.73
N ARG A 459 -21.89 -5.50 9.21
CA ARG A 459 -23.01 -4.56 9.32
C ARG A 459 -24.28 -5.12 8.69
N ASP A 460 -24.17 -5.66 7.48
CA ASP A 460 -25.33 -6.13 6.71
C ASP A 460 -25.78 -7.52 7.18
N GLY A 461 -24.83 -8.34 7.64
CA GLY A 461 -25.05 -9.59 8.33
C GLY A 461 -25.84 -9.46 9.62
N SER A 462 -25.70 -8.35 10.36
CA SER A 462 -26.56 -8.05 11.52
C SER A 462 -28.04 -7.97 11.15
N LYS A 463 -28.36 -7.69 9.88
CA LYS A 463 -29.73 -7.74 9.31
C LYS A 463 -30.08 -9.10 8.72
N SER A 464 -29.09 -9.95 8.41
CA SER A 464 -29.18 -11.21 7.63
C SER A 464 -28.78 -12.47 8.41
N LEU A 465 -28.74 -12.43 9.75
CA LEU A 465 -28.49 -13.60 10.61
C LEU A 465 -29.45 -14.79 10.39
N LYS A 466 -30.51 -14.61 9.60
CA LYS A 466 -31.42 -15.67 9.15
C LYS A 466 -30.89 -16.50 7.97
N VAL A 467 -29.95 -16.02 7.14
CA VAL A 467 -29.61 -16.66 5.85
C VAL A 467 -28.12 -17.05 5.71
N GLN A 468 -27.17 -16.32 6.33
CA GLN A 468 -25.73 -16.58 6.14
C GLN A 468 -24.96 -16.69 7.47
N LYS A 469 -25.15 -17.81 8.20
CA LYS A 469 -24.61 -17.99 9.56
C LYS A 469 -23.08 -18.14 9.63
N ILE A 470 -22.48 -18.94 8.74
CA ILE A 470 -21.06 -19.37 8.88
C ILE A 470 -20.04 -18.24 8.59
N PRO A 471 -20.13 -17.48 7.48
CA PRO A 471 -19.18 -16.41 7.19
C PRO A 471 -19.25 -15.28 8.22
N LEU A 472 -20.45 -15.00 8.74
CA LEU A 472 -20.65 -13.97 9.75
C LEU A 472 -20.05 -14.35 11.09
N SER A 473 -20.19 -15.61 11.52
CA SER A 473 -19.54 -16.09 12.74
C SER A 473 -18.03 -15.96 12.65
N ILE A 474 -17.42 -16.24 11.48
CA ILE A 474 -15.97 -16.10 11.30
C ILE A 474 -15.57 -14.62 11.27
N CYS A 475 -16.26 -13.75 10.52
CA CYS A 475 -15.99 -12.31 10.53
C CYS A 475 -16.18 -11.68 11.93
N ALA A 476 -17.21 -12.10 12.64
CA ALA A 476 -17.46 -11.70 14.02
C ALA A 476 -16.36 -12.22 14.94
N VAL A 477 -15.86 -13.45 14.76
CA VAL A 477 -14.72 -13.98 15.53
C VAL A 477 -13.45 -13.18 15.24
N VAL A 478 -13.16 -12.83 13.99
CA VAL A 478 -11.99 -12.00 13.64
C VAL A 478 -12.10 -10.63 14.30
N VAL A 479 -13.22 -9.93 14.14
CA VAL A 479 -13.41 -8.59 14.75
C VAL A 479 -13.50 -8.66 16.27
N LEU A 480 -14.17 -9.66 16.82
CA LEU A 480 -14.21 -9.88 18.26
C LEU A 480 -12.84 -10.24 18.80
N SER A 481 -12.00 -10.97 18.05
CA SER A 481 -10.60 -11.22 18.42
C SER A 481 -9.79 -9.93 18.45
N VAL A 482 -9.99 -9.03 17.48
CA VAL A 482 -9.42 -7.68 17.48
C VAL A 482 -9.89 -6.91 18.72
N LEU A 483 -11.21 -6.84 18.97
CA LEU A 483 -11.76 -6.12 20.10
C LEU A 483 -11.35 -6.73 21.44
N ILE A 484 -11.38 -8.05 21.57
CA ILE A 484 -10.91 -8.79 22.74
C ILE A 484 -9.43 -8.53 22.96
N PHE A 485 -8.57 -8.51 21.94
CA PHE A 485 -7.16 -8.17 22.14
C PHE A 485 -7.00 -6.80 22.82
N PHE A 486 -7.70 -5.77 22.35
CA PHE A 486 -7.63 -4.43 22.95
C PHE A 486 -8.30 -4.35 24.33
N VAL A 487 -9.45 -5.01 24.50
CA VAL A 487 -10.17 -5.05 25.77
C VAL A 487 -9.40 -5.87 26.81
N TYR A 488 -8.88 -7.04 26.45
CA TYR A 488 -8.05 -7.91 27.28
C TYR A 488 -6.73 -7.24 27.67
N SER A 489 -6.03 -6.61 26.73
CA SER A 489 -4.84 -5.80 27.03
C SER A 489 -5.15 -4.65 28.00
N GLY A 490 -6.41 -4.19 28.05
CA GLY A 490 -6.88 -3.22 29.03
C GLY A 490 -7.41 -3.81 30.35
N LEU A 491 -7.96 -5.03 30.33
CA LEU A 491 -8.64 -5.69 31.45
C LEU A 491 -7.75 -6.65 32.25
N THR A 492 -6.61 -7.09 31.73
CA THR A 492 -5.62 -7.92 32.45
C THR A 492 -4.88 -7.22 33.57
N ARG A 493 -5.43 -6.11 34.07
CA ARG A 493 -5.24 -5.74 35.47
C ARG A 493 -5.75 -6.86 36.37
N ARG A 494 -4.86 -7.76 36.77
CA ARG A 494 -4.87 -8.46 38.06
C ARG A 494 -3.55 -9.15 38.28
#